data_AF-A0A538T3C1-F1
#
_entry.id   AF-A0A538T3C1-F1
#
_cell.length_a   1.000
_cell.length_b   1.000
_cell.length_c   1.000
_cell.angle_alpha   90.00
_cell.angle_beta   90.00
_cell.angle_gamma   90.00
#
_symmetry.space_group_name_H-M   'P 1'
#
loop_
_entity.id
_entity.type
_entity.pdbx_description
1 polymer ?
#
loop_
_entity_poly.entity_id
_entity_poly.type
_entity_poly.pdbx_seq_one_letter_code
_entity_poly.pdbx_strand_id
1 'polypeptide(L)' 'MDITAGDDVAFVAALMQCSGTQKGGKRIAQFRVTMGLCKIDGQWTVTHEHHSIPAG' A
#
# COMPACT_ATOMS: atom_id res chain seq x y z
N MET A 1 -10.32 2.34 1.04
CA MET A 1 -9.38 1.28 1.47
C MET A 1 -10.25 0.10 1.75
N ASP A 2 -9.92 -1.03 1.15
CA ASP A 2 -10.70 -2.26 1.20
C ASP A 2 -9.81 -3.37 1.74
N ILE A 3 -10.33 -4.13 2.71
CA ILE A 3 -9.58 -5.14 3.46
C ILE A 3 -10.36 -6.45 3.39
N THR A 4 -9.66 -7.52 3.05
CA THR A 4 -10.15 -8.91 3.21
C THR A 4 -9.14 -9.64 4.09
N ALA A 5 -9.59 -10.19 5.22
CA ALA A 5 -8.72 -10.90 6.15
C ALA A 5 -9.30 -12.29 6.46
N GLY A 6 -8.44 -13.30 6.40
CA GLY A 6 -8.65 -14.61 7.02
C GLY A 6 -7.85 -14.71 8.33
N ASP A 7 -7.67 -15.92 8.83
CA ASP A 7 -6.98 -16.15 10.11
C ASP A 7 -5.49 -15.80 10.04
N ASP A 8 -4.82 -16.18 8.95
CA ASP A 8 -3.36 -16.07 8.79
C ASP A 8 -2.91 -15.21 7.60
N VAL A 9 -3.82 -14.89 6.67
CA VAL A 9 -3.52 -14.10 5.46
C VAL A 9 -4.55 -13.00 5.28
N ALA A 10 -4.09 -11.82 4.85
CA ALA A 10 -4.96 -10.70 4.50
C ALA A 10 -4.50 -10.00 3.22
N PHE A 11 -5.46 -9.37 2.53
CA PHE A 11 -5.23 -8.51 1.38
C PHE A 11 -5.83 -7.14 1.63
N VAL A 12 -5.09 -6.11 1.22
CA VAL A 12 -5.49 -4.71 1.36
C VAL A 12 -5.35 -4.01 0.02
N ALA A 13 -6.40 -3.31 -0.42
CA ALA A 13 -6.35 -2.38 -1.55
C ALA A 13 -6.56 -0.94 -1.05
N ALA A 14 -5.69 -0.01 -1.44
CA ALA A 14 -5.79 1.39 -1.01
C ALA A 14 -5.39 2.38 -2.11
N LEU A 15 -5.96 3.57 -2.03
CA LEU A 15 -5.48 4.76 -2.74
C LEU A 15 -4.55 5.52 -1.80
N MET A 16 -3.36 5.81 -2.28
CA MET A 16 -2.31 6.47 -1.52
C MET A 16 -1.99 7.83 -2.13
N GLN A 17 -1.71 8.80 -1.26
CA GLN A 17 -1.12 10.06 -1.64
C GLN A 17 0.18 10.24 -0.85
N CYS A 18 1.30 10.27 -1.57
CA CYS A 18 2.60 10.60 -1.00
C CYS A 18 2.95 12.04 -1.36
N SER A 19 3.28 12.85 -0.37
CA SER A 19 3.82 14.19 -0.58
C SER A 19 5.24 14.26 -0.06
N GLY A 20 6.14 14.89 -0.81
CA GLY A 20 7.52 15.10 -0.40
C GLY A 20 8.11 16.34 -1.04
N THR A 21 9.29 16.73 -0.56
CA THR A 21 10.07 17.82 -1.16
C THR A 21 11.18 17.19 -2.01
N GLN A 22 11.23 17.53 -3.29
CA GLN A 22 12.33 17.16 -4.18
C GLN A 22 13.04 18.43 -4.67
N LYS A 23 14.17 18.29 -5.38
CA LYS A 23 14.80 19.45 -6.05
C LYS A 23 13.77 20.08 -6.99
N GLY A 24 13.33 21.30 -6.69
CA GLY A 24 12.25 21.99 -7.40
C GLY A 24 10.97 22.22 -6.60
N GLY A 25 10.90 21.78 -5.34
CA GLY A 25 9.81 22.11 -4.42
C GLY A 25 8.94 20.92 -4.01
N LYS A 26 7.72 21.21 -3.54
CA LYS A 26 6.76 20.20 -3.08
C LYS A 26 6.22 19.39 -4.27
N ARG A 27 6.25 18.07 -4.15
CA ARG A 27 5.70 17.11 -5.12
C ARG A 27 4.65 16.25 -4.44
N ILE A 28 3.61 15.89 -5.19
CA ILE A 28 2.55 14.98 -4.76
C ILE A 28 2.48 13.84 -5.77
N ALA A 29 2.45 12.61 -5.30
CA ALA A 29 2.24 11.40 -6.08
C ALA A 29 1.00 10.68 -5.57
N GLN A 30 0.09 10.33 -6.49
CA GLN A 30 -1.09 9.54 -6.21
C GLN A 30 -0.96 8.18 -6.89
N PHE A 31 -1.22 7.10 -6.16
CA PHE A 31 -1.08 5.74 -6.67
C PHE A 31 -2.03 4.78 -5.96
N ARG A 32 -2.24 3.61 -6.55
CA ARG A 32 -2.92 2.49 -5.92
C ARG A 32 -1.88 1.53 -5.34
N VAL A 33 -2.17 0.99 -4.17
CA VAL A 33 -1.40 -0.11 -3.57
C VAL A 33 -2.32 -1.31 -3.36
N THR A 34 -1.80 -2.50 -3.65
CA THR A 34 -2.35 -3.77 -3.16
C THR A 34 -1.29 -4.45 -2.32
N MET A 35 -1.63 -4.80 -1.07
CA MET A 35 -0.71 -5.45 -0.13
C MET A 35 -1.22 -6.84 0.23
N GLY A 36 -0.32 -7.81 0.28
CA GLY A 36 -0.52 -9.10 0.91
C GLY A 36 0.16 -9.10 2.28
N LEU A 37 -0.56 -9.59 3.30
CA LEU A 37 -0.05 -9.71 4.66
C LEU A 37 -0.18 -11.15 5.14
N CYS A 38 0.80 -11.57 5.94
CA CYS A 38 0.74 -12.81 6.72
C CYS A 38 0.81 -12.48 8.20
N LYS A 39 0.06 -13.23 9.03
CA LYS A 39 0.14 -13.11 10.48
C LYS A 39 1.31 -13.97 10.99
N ILE A 40 2.30 -13.32 11.59
CA ILE A 40 3.50 -13.96 12.13
C ILE A 40 3.56 -13.59 13.62
N ASP A 41 3.58 -14.60 14.50
CA ASP A 41 3.57 -14.43 15.95
C ASP A 41 2.47 -13.46 16.45
N GLY A 42 1.28 -13.61 15.85
CA GLY A 42 0.11 -12.79 16.17
C GLY A 42 0.08 -11.40 15.52
N GLN A 43 1.10 -11.02 14.75
CA GLN A 43 1.22 -9.70 14.13
C GLN A 43 1.10 -9.77 12.61
N TRP A 44 0.27 -8.91 12.03
CA TRP A 44 0.17 -8.78 10.59
C TRP A 44 1.45 -8.14 10.02
N THR A 45 2.14 -8.89 9.17
CA THR A 45 3.37 -8.48 8.50
C THR A 45 3.12 -8.39 7.01
N VAL A 46 3.51 -7.28 6.39
CA VAL A 46 3.45 -7.14 4.93
C VAL A 46 4.47 -8.07 4.30
N THR A 47 4.00 -8.98 3.46
CA THR A 47 4.87 -9.95 2.76
C THR A 47 5.00 -9.62 1.27
N HIS A 48 4.05 -8.86 0.72
CA HIS A 48 4.10 -8.41 -0.66
C HIS A 48 3.39 -7.06 -0.81
N GLU A 49 3.94 -6.20 -1.66
CA GLU A 49 3.28 -4.98 -2.11
C GLU A 49 3.39 -4.85 -3.62
N HIS A 50 2.29 -4.39 -4.23
CA HIS A 50 2.24 -3.99 -5.62
C HIS A 50 1.72 -2.56 -5.74
N HIS A 51 2.46 -1.71 -6.45
CA HIS A 51 2.11 -0.31 -6.70
C HIS A 51 1.75 -0.11 -8.17
N SER A 52 0.62 0.55 -8.44
CA SER A 52 0.28 1.02 -9.78
C SER A 52 0.01 2.52 -9.78
N ILE A 53 0.62 3.21 -10.75
CA ILE A 53 0.41 4.62 -10.99
C ILE A 53 -0.53 4.74 -12.19
N PRO A 54 -1.60 5.56 -12.13
CA PRO A 54 -2.44 5.81 -13.29
C PRO A 54 -1.59 6.31 -14.47
N ALA A 55 -1.72 5.67 -15.62
CA ALA A 55 -1.27 6.29 -16.87
C ALA A 55 -2.23 7.45 -17.17
N GLY A 56 -1.66 8.64 -17.35
CA GLY A 56 -2.42 9.86 -17.70
C GLY A 56 -2.90 9.86 -19.14
#